data_AF-A0A665TAX9-F1
#
_entry.id   AF-A0A665TAX9-F1
#
_cell.length_a   1.000
_cell.length_b   1.000
_cell.length_c   1.000
_cell.angle_alpha   90.00
_cell.angle_beta   90.00
_cell.angle_gamma   90.00
#
_symmetry.space_group_name_H-M   'P 1'
#
loop_
_entity.id
_entity.type
_entity.pdbx_description
1 polymer ?
#
loop_
_entity_poly.entity_id
_entity_poly.type
_entity_poly.pdbx_seq_one_letter_code
_entity_poly.pdbx_strand_id
1 'polypeptide(L)'
;MLSSDDFDVPRGAFRLSEPQPRDDKTYVMYHGTTSRNAQRIRTSGFQQSADGMLGPGVYLSRDLQKASRYPIDHPEYDRVVIKVTVKVGKVVVINRQGHPLQKTWHAHGYDTAWVPPNCGMVKSGLEENCIWDPRQIEIINFIKPCSLMNIPQPRDDKTYVMYHGTTSRNAQRIRTSGFQQSADGMLGPGVYLSRDLQKASRYPIDHPEYDRVVIKVTVKVGKVVVINRQGHPLQKTWHAHGYDTAWVPPNCGMVKSGLEENCIWDPRRIEIINFIKPLPVPPQCGAWGYQ
;
A
#
# COMPACT_ATOMS: atom_id res chain seq x y z
N MET A 1 -7.80 -22.44 -1.71
CA MET A 1 -6.52 -22.61 -2.41
C MET A 1 -6.20 -21.27 -3.03
N LEU A 2 -5.12 -20.60 -2.62
CA LEU A 2 -4.65 -19.37 -3.24
C LEU A 2 -3.34 -19.74 -3.95
N SER A 3 -3.37 -19.75 -5.28
CA SER A 3 -2.20 -20.06 -6.11
C SER A 3 -1.24 -18.87 -6.16
N SER A 4 0.03 -19.18 -6.39
CA SER A 4 1.19 -18.28 -6.44
C SER A 4 1.18 -17.25 -7.59
N ASP A 5 0.10 -17.16 -8.38
CA ASP A 5 0.02 -16.35 -9.61
C ASP A 5 -0.50 -14.92 -9.41
N ASP A 6 -0.96 -14.56 -8.20
CA ASP A 6 -1.68 -13.29 -7.94
C ASP A 6 -0.79 -12.01 -7.96
N PHE A 7 0.52 -12.12 -8.19
CA PHE A 7 1.44 -10.99 -8.03
C PHE A 7 2.52 -10.82 -9.12
N ASP A 8 2.46 -11.62 -10.18
CA ASP A 8 3.17 -11.28 -11.41
C ASP A 8 2.60 -10.00 -11.99
N VAL A 9 3.48 -9.11 -12.44
CA VAL A 9 3.06 -7.95 -13.22
C VAL A 9 2.62 -8.51 -14.57
N PRO A 10 1.41 -8.22 -15.06
CA PRO A 10 0.97 -8.72 -16.36
C PRO A 10 2.04 -8.44 -17.41
N ARG A 11 2.30 -9.41 -18.32
CA ARG A 11 3.33 -9.26 -19.37
C ARG A 11 3.16 -7.90 -20.05
N GLY A 12 4.20 -7.06 -19.99
CA GLY A 12 4.23 -5.73 -20.61
C GLY A 12 3.85 -4.55 -19.70
N ALA A 13 3.40 -4.79 -18.46
CA ALA A 13 3.23 -3.73 -17.47
C ALA A 13 4.53 -3.49 -16.67
N PHE A 14 4.87 -2.22 -16.44
CA PHE A 14 6.10 -1.85 -15.75
C PHE A 14 5.83 -1.56 -14.27
N ARG A 15 6.65 -2.14 -13.38
CA ARG A 15 6.77 -1.67 -11.99
C ARG A 15 7.69 -0.44 -11.96
N LEU A 16 7.24 0.58 -11.26
CA LEU A 16 7.74 1.96 -11.32
C LEU A 16 9.18 2.11 -10.82
N SER A 17 10.13 2.05 -11.74
CA SER A 17 11.48 2.61 -11.59
C SER A 17 11.64 3.92 -12.37
N GLU A 18 10.63 4.34 -13.14
CA GLU A 18 10.69 5.54 -14.00
C GLU A 18 10.14 6.78 -13.29
N PRO A 19 10.87 7.92 -13.32
CA PRO A 19 10.46 9.15 -12.63
C PRO A 19 9.17 9.78 -13.22
N GLN A 20 8.89 9.56 -14.51
CA GLN A 20 7.70 10.07 -15.20
C GLN A 20 7.06 8.97 -16.06
N PRO A 21 5.72 8.99 -16.25
CA PRO A 21 5.08 8.14 -17.24
C PRO A 21 5.54 8.50 -18.66
N ARG A 22 5.70 7.48 -19.51
CA ARG A 22 6.02 7.62 -20.92
C ARG A 22 4.82 7.24 -21.76
N ASP A 23 4.73 7.85 -22.93
CA ASP A 23 3.66 7.59 -23.89
C ASP A 23 3.56 6.10 -24.23
N ASP A 24 2.33 5.65 -24.43
CA ASP A 24 1.96 4.30 -24.87
C ASP A 24 2.45 3.15 -23.99
N LYS A 25 2.80 3.43 -22.74
CA LYS A 25 3.16 2.40 -21.74
C LYS A 25 1.97 1.94 -20.93
N THR A 26 2.13 0.77 -20.32
CA THR A 26 1.18 0.23 -19.34
C THR A 26 1.81 0.26 -17.96
N TYR A 27 1.13 0.89 -17.00
CA TYR A 27 1.59 1.01 -15.62
C TYR A 27 0.59 0.36 -14.66
N VAL A 28 1.11 -0.16 -13.55
CA VAL A 28 0.27 -0.52 -12.40
C VAL A 28 -0.01 0.75 -11.60
N MET A 29 -1.29 1.05 -11.37
CA MET A 29 -1.75 2.19 -10.58
C MET A 29 -2.79 1.76 -9.55
N TYR A 30 -3.20 2.71 -8.71
CA TYR A 30 -4.05 2.49 -7.54
C TYR A 30 -5.09 3.60 -7.40
N HIS A 31 -6.33 3.22 -7.11
CA HIS A 31 -7.45 4.11 -6.82
C HIS A 31 -7.97 3.88 -5.40
N GLY A 32 -7.87 4.87 -4.53
CA GLY A 32 -8.48 4.81 -3.19
C GLY A 32 -9.93 5.26 -3.23
N THR A 33 -10.84 4.48 -2.65
CA THR A 33 -12.27 4.78 -2.62
C THR A 33 -12.96 4.09 -1.44
N THR A 34 -14.28 4.22 -1.29
CA THR A 34 -15.04 3.54 -0.22
C THR A 34 -15.45 2.12 -0.64
N SER A 35 -15.80 1.25 0.32
CA SER A 35 -16.29 -0.10 -0.02
C SER A 35 -17.51 -0.08 -0.93
N ARG A 36 -18.43 0.87 -0.73
CA ARG A 36 -19.61 1.06 -1.58
C ARG A 36 -19.20 1.43 -3.01
N ASN A 37 -18.31 2.40 -3.18
CA ASN A 37 -17.86 2.82 -4.50
C ASN A 37 -17.03 1.72 -5.20
N ALA A 38 -16.20 1.00 -4.45
CA ALA A 38 -15.47 -0.14 -4.97
C ALA A 38 -16.41 -1.24 -5.50
N GLN A 39 -17.54 -1.50 -4.82
CA GLN A 39 -18.56 -2.43 -5.32
C GLN A 39 -19.21 -1.92 -6.61
N ARG A 40 -19.54 -0.62 -6.70
CA ARG A 40 -20.08 -0.01 -7.93
C ARG A 40 -19.09 -0.10 -9.10
N ILE A 41 -17.81 0.17 -8.84
CA ILE A 41 -16.76 0.08 -9.86
C ILE A 41 -16.57 -1.38 -10.30
N ARG A 42 -16.69 -2.35 -9.37
CA ARG A 42 -16.65 -3.77 -9.72
C ARG A 42 -17.77 -4.16 -10.68
N THR A 43 -18.99 -3.65 -10.49
CA THR A 43 -20.15 -4.03 -11.30
C THR A 43 -20.26 -3.25 -12.61
N SER A 44 -19.82 -1.99 -12.61
CA SER A 44 -20.14 -1.05 -13.68
C SER A 44 -18.90 -0.42 -14.33
N GLY A 45 -17.70 -0.82 -13.90
CA GLY A 45 -16.44 -0.21 -14.32
C GLY A 45 -16.20 1.17 -13.71
N PHE A 46 -15.05 1.76 -14.03
CA PHE A 46 -14.77 3.15 -13.69
C PHE A 46 -15.64 4.10 -14.52
N GLN A 47 -16.02 5.22 -13.94
CA GLN A 47 -16.68 6.33 -14.61
C GLN A 47 -15.85 7.59 -14.41
N GLN A 48 -15.84 8.45 -15.42
CA GLN A 48 -15.18 9.75 -15.31
C GLN A 48 -15.87 10.57 -14.21
N SER A 49 -15.06 11.22 -13.38
CA SER A 49 -15.55 12.34 -12.58
C SER A 49 -15.96 13.49 -13.50
N ALA A 50 -16.94 14.30 -13.07
CA ALA A 50 -17.38 15.47 -13.83
C ALA A 50 -16.35 16.62 -13.80
N ASP A 51 -15.55 16.70 -12.73
CA ASP A 51 -14.48 17.67 -12.57
C ASP A 51 -13.46 17.17 -11.52
N GLY A 52 -12.32 17.85 -11.43
CA GLY A 52 -11.25 17.66 -10.46
C GLY A 52 -10.08 18.58 -10.79
N MET A 53 -8.95 18.50 -10.10
CA MET A 53 -7.84 19.44 -10.35
C MET A 53 -7.31 19.45 -11.81
N LEU A 54 -7.47 18.34 -12.52
CA LEU A 54 -7.12 18.13 -13.93
C LEU A 54 -8.37 18.05 -14.85
N GLY A 55 -9.55 18.39 -14.34
CA GLY A 55 -10.80 18.27 -15.08
C GLY A 55 -11.43 16.88 -14.97
N PRO A 56 -12.38 16.58 -15.87
CA PRO A 56 -13.04 15.28 -15.90
C PRO A 56 -12.07 14.13 -16.20
N GLY A 57 -12.32 12.99 -15.57
CA GLY A 57 -11.52 11.77 -15.76
C GLY A 57 -11.46 10.87 -14.52
N VAL A 58 -10.67 9.82 -14.59
CA VAL A 58 -10.43 8.88 -13.48
C VAL A 58 -9.07 9.17 -12.85
N TYR A 59 -9.09 9.49 -11.56
CA TYR A 59 -7.89 9.85 -10.80
C TYR A 59 -7.22 8.62 -10.19
N LEU A 60 -5.93 8.45 -10.49
CA LEU A 60 -5.13 7.30 -10.10
C LEU A 60 -3.78 7.75 -9.57
N SER A 61 -3.27 7.01 -8.59
CA SER A 61 -1.93 7.17 -8.08
C SER A 61 -1.05 5.99 -8.48
N ARG A 62 0.21 6.26 -8.85
CA ARG A 62 1.23 5.23 -9.00
C ARG A 62 1.75 4.75 -7.62
N ASP A 63 1.36 5.42 -6.53
CA ASP A 63 1.73 5.12 -5.14
C ASP A 63 0.55 4.47 -4.39
N LEU A 64 0.75 3.22 -3.94
CA LEU A 64 -0.23 2.48 -3.16
C LEU A 64 -0.50 3.11 -1.78
N GLN A 65 0.54 3.62 -1.11
CA GLN A 65 0.41 4.28 0.20
C GLN A 65 -0.32 5.62 0.07
N LYS A 66 -0.13 6.34 -1.05
CA LYS A 66 -0.96 7.51 -1.35
C LYS A 66 -2.42 7.10 -1.52
N ALA A 67 -2.69 6.14 -2.41
CA ALA A 67 -4.06 5.72 -2.71
C ALA A 67 -4.81 5.18 -1.47
N SER A 68 -4.14 4.46 -0.57
CA SER A 68 -4.78 3.91 0.64
C SER A 68 -5.30 4.95 1.63
N ARG A 69 -4.85 6.20 1.53
CA ARG A 69 -5.34 7.32 2.37
C ARG A 69 -6.68 7.86 1.92
N TYR A 70 -7.15 7.51 0.72
CA TYR A 70 -8.39 8.05 0.17
C TYR A 70 -9.59 7.13 0.43
N PRO A 71 -10.77 7.72 0.69
CA PRO A 71 -11.00 9.16 0.84
C PRO A 71 -10.42 9.71 2.14
N ILE A 72 -9.90 10.94 2.09
CA ILE A 72 -9.39 11.66 3.26
C ILE A 72 -10.55 11.85 4.25
N ASP A 73 -10.26 11.76 5.55
CA ASP A 73 -11.23 11.86 6.65
C ASP A 73 -12.35 10.81 6.67
N HIS A 74 -12.26 9.77 5.84
CA HIS A 74 -13.17 8.61 5.88
C HIS A 74 -12.65 7.51 6.82
N PRO A 75 -13.48 6.74 7.53
CA PRO A 75 -12.98 5.68 8.41
C PRO A 75 -12.13 4.65 7.67
N GLU A 76 -10.96 4.31 8.24
CA GLU A 76 -9.99 3.40 7.61
C GLU A 76 -10.62 2.05 7.24
N TYR A 77 -11.53 1.53 8.07
CA TYR A 77 -12.20 0.25 7.85
C TYR A 77 -13.08 0.20 6.59
N ASP A 78 -13.50 1.34 6.05
CA ASP A 78 -14.36 1.41 4.86
C ASP A 78 -13.62 1.89 3.61
N ARG A 79 -12.32 2.19 3.71
CA ARG A 79 -11.49 2.50 2.53
C ARG A 79 -11.23 1.21 1.75
N VAL A 80 -11.04 1.29 0.45
CA VAL A 80 -10.64 0.19 -0.43
C VAL A 80 -9.71 0.77 -1.49
N VAL A 81 -8.60 0.09 -1.76
CA VAL A 81 -7.74 0.43 -2.88
C VAL A 81 -7.98 -0.53 -4.04
N ILE A 82 -8.31 0.00 -5.19
CA ILE A 82 -8.44 -0.77 -6.43
C ILE A 82 -7.08 -0.71 -7.14
N LYS A 83 -6.45 -1.86 -7.33
CA LYS A 83 -5.22 -2.01 -8.11
C LYS A 83 -5.59 -2.25 -9.57
N VAL A 84 -4.98 -1.50 -10.47
CA VAL A 84 -5.32 -1.48 -11.90
C VAL A 84 -4.07 -1.53 -12.78
N THR A 85 -4.20 -2.05 -13.99
CA THR A 85 -3.31 -1.76 -15.13
C THR A 85 -3.90 -0.61 -15.92
N VAL A 86 -3.05 0.33 -16.37
CA VAL A 86 -3.47 1.50 -17.13
C VAL A 86 -2.60 1.64 -18.35
N LYS A 87 -3.20 1.59 -19.54
CA LYS A 87 -2.53 1.96 -20.79
C LYS A 87 -2.61 3.48 -20.92
N VAL A 88 -1.52 4.20 -20.66
CA VAL A 88 -1.58 5.67 -20.48
C VAL A 88 -1.76 6.46 -21.78
N GLY A 89 -1.54 5.85 -22.95
CA GLY A 89 -1.65 6.54 -24.24
C GLY A 89 -0.72 7.74 -24.31
N LYS A 90 -1.17 8.84 -24.91
CA LYS A 90 -0.41 10.10 -24.99
C LYS A 90 -0.51 10.88 -23.68
N VAL A 91 0.62 11.20 -23.07
CA VAL A 91 0.69 11.85 -21.75
C VAL A 91 1.02 13.33 -21.89
N VAL A 92 0.30 14.18 -21.15
CA VAL A 92 0.66 15.60 -20.95
C VAL A 92 1.12 15.84 -19.52
N VAL A 93 2.16 16.65 -19.37
CA VAL A 93 2.63 17.12 -18.07
C VAL A 93 1.90 18.41 -17.68
N ILE A 94 1.26 18.42 -16.51
CA ILE A 94 0.59 19.59 -15.94
C ILE A 94 1.32 19.97 -14.64
N ASN A 95 2.24 20.93 -14.73
CA ASN A 95 3.23 21.22 -13.67
C ASN A 95 2.98 22.54 -12.91
N ARG A 96 1.86 23.23 -13.13
CA ARG A 96 1.53 24.47 -12.42
C ARG A 96 0.04 24.76 -12.44
N GLN A 97 -0.44 25.48 -11.43
CA GLN A 97 -1.81 25.98 -11.41
C GLN A 97 -2.02 26.97 -12.56
N GLY A 98 -3.18 26.90 -13.20
CA GLY A 98 -3.49 27.71 -14.38
C GLY A 98 -2.74 27.26 -15.65
N HIS A 99 -2.22 26.03 -15.70
CA HIS A 99 -1.64 25.50 -16.94
C HIS A 99 -2.68 25.55 -18.07
N PRO A 100 -2.35 25.99 -19.30
CA PRO A 100 -3.32 26.19 -20.39
C PRO A 100 -4.18 24.94 -20.69
N LEU A 101 -3.58 23.76 -20.52
CA LEU A 101 -4.24 22.48 -20.73
C LEU A 101 -4.79 21.82 -19.46
N GLN A 102 -4.74 22.48 -18.29
CA GLN A 102 -5.01 21.86 -16.98
C GLN A 102 -6.35 21.11 -16.94
N LYS A 103 -7.39 21.66 -17.57
CA LYS A 103 -8.75 21.08 -17.61
C LYS A 103 -9.19 20.60 -19.00
N THR A 104 -8.39 20.84 -20.03
CA THR A 104 -8.79 20.73 -21.45
C THR A 104 -7.88 19.82 -22.28
N TRP A 105 -6.89 19.18 -21.65
CA TRP A 105 -5.92 18.30 -22.30
C TRP A 105 -6.56 17.19 -23.15
N HIS A 106 -7.68 16.62 -22.71
CA HIS A 106 -8.40 15.57 -23.45
C HIS A 106 -8.90 16.07 -24.81
N ALA A 107 -9.36 17.32 -24.89
CA ALA A 107 -9.78 17.95 -26.15
C ALA A 107 -8.60 18.20 -27.12
N HIS A 108 -7.37 18.13 -26.62
CA HIS A 108 -6.14 18.31 -27.39
C HIS A 108 -5.47 16.97 -27.74
N GLY A 109 -6.21 15.87 -27.63
CA GLY A 109 -5.77 14.53 -28.05
C GLY A 109 -4.80 13.85 -27.08
N TYR A 110 -4.80 14.24 -25.81
CA TYR A 110 -4.08 13.53 -24.75
C TYR A 110 -5.00 12.56 -24.02
N ASP A 111 -4.48 11.39 -23.67
CA ASP A 111 -5.22 10.33 -22.98
C ASP A 111 -5.00 10.36 -21.45
N THR A 112 -3.84 10.88 -21.02
CA THR A 112 -3.48 11.02 -19.61
C THR A 112 -2.92 12.42 -19.32
N ALA A 113 -3.45 13.08 -18.31
CA ALA A 113 -2.76 14.20 -17.67
C ALA A 113 -2.00 13.73 -16.42
N TRP A 114 -0.73 14.09 -16.34
CA TRP A 114 0.14 13.75 -15.22
C TRP A 114 0.66 15.01 -14.52
N VAL A 115 0.54 15.02 -13.19
CA VAL A 115 1.11 16.05 -12.31
C VAL A 115 2.41 15.52 -11.74
N PRO A 116 3.56 16.17 -12.00
CA PRO A 116 4.82 15.80 -11.38
C PRO A 116 4.79 15.99 -9.86
N PRO A 117 5.59 15.21 -9.11
CA PRO A 117 5.81 15.50 -7.70
C PRO A 117 6.46 16.89 -7.52
N ASN A 118 6.18 17.53 -6.39
CA ASN A 118 6.77 18.79 -5.95
C ASN A 118 6.64 19.99 -6.92
N CYS A 119 5.71 19.97 -7.87
CA CYS A 119 5.50 21.09 -8.81
C CYS A 119 4.53 22.17 -8.30
N GLY A 120 4.11 22.10 -7.04
CA GLY A 120 3.18 23.08 -6.45
C GLY A 120 1.70 22.91 -6.83
N MET A 121 1.36 21.91 -7.64
CA MET A 121 -0.03 21.61 -8.01
C MET A 121 -0.89 21.09 -6.85
N VAL A 122 -0.32 20.31 -5.94
CA VAL A 122 -1.03 19.74 -4.77
C VAL A 122 -0.24 19.98 -3.50
N LYS A 123 -0.95 20.23 -2.38
CA LYS A 123 -0.34 20.51 -1.07
C LYS A 123 0.58 19.39 -0.59
N SER A 124 0.28 18.14 -0.94
CA SER A 124 1.09 16.99 -0.55
C SER A 124 2.42 16.88 -1.29
N GLY A 125 2.61 17.62 -2.39
CA GLY A 125 3.76 17.45 -3.28
C GLY A 125 3.78 16.10 -4.01
N LEU A 126 2.73 15.27 -3.89
CA LEU A 126 2.69 13.95 -4.52
C LEU A 126 2.04 14.01 -5.90
N GLU A 127 2.61 13.27 -6.84
CA GLU A 127 2.08 13.17 -8.21
C GLU A 127 0.64 12.65 -8.32
N GLU A 128 -0.03 12.99 -9.41
CA GLU A 128 -1.42 12.58 -9.72
C GLU A 128 -1.54 12.21 -11.20
N ASN A 129 -2.35 11.21 -11.53
CA ASN A 129 -2.68 10.87 -12.92
C ASN A 129 -4.19 11.00 -13.09
N CYS A 130 -4.62 11.62 -14.19
CA CYS A 130 -6.02 11.68 -14.59
C CYS A 130 -6.14 11.04 -15.98
N ILE A 131 -6.88 9.93 -16.04
CA ILE A 131 -7.09 9.16 -17.28
C ILE A 131 -8.40 9.58 -17.89
N TRP A 132 -8.40 9.87 -19.19
CA TRP A 132 -9.59 10.33 -19.90
C TRP A 132 -10.58 9.19 -20.04
N ASP A 133 -10.21 8.13 -20.76
CA ASP A 133 -11.12 7.04 -21.09
C ASP A 133 -11.02 5.89 -20.06
N PRO A 134 -12.08 5.58 -19.29
CA PRO A 134 -12.09 4.46 -18.37
C PRO A 134 -11.76 3.10 -19.01
N ARG A 135 -11.96 2.94 -20.33
CA ARG A 135 -11.62 1.71 -21.07
C ARG A 135 -10.11 1.43 -21.09
N GLN A 136 -9.28 2.42 -20.78
CA GLN A 136 -7.83 2.26 -20.63
C GLN A 136 -7.41 1.63 -19.29
N ILE A 137 -8.36 1.42 -18.39
CA ILE A 137 -8.14 0.96 -17.02
C ILE A 137 -8.69 -0.46 -16.88
N GLU A 138 -7.82 -1.41 -16.57
CA GLU A 138 -8.19 -2.78 -16.29
C GLU A 138 -8.01 -3.06 -14.80
N ILE A 139 -9.07 -3.59 -14.17
CA ILE A 139 -9.06 -3.90 -12.73
C ILE A 139 -8.32 -5.22 -12.51
N ILE A 140 -7.27 -5.17 -11.69
CA ILE A 140 -6.51 -6.36 -11.28
C ILE A 140 -7.11 -6.93 -9.99
N ASN A 141 -7.25 -6.11 -8.95
CA ASN A 141 -7.73 -6.57 -7.64
C ASN A 141 -8.26 -5.42 -6.77
N PHE A 142 -9.06 -5.75 -5.77
CA PHE A 142 -9.54 -4.87 -4.70
C PHE A 142 -8.80 -5.20 -3.39
N ILE A 143 -7.91 -4.30 -2.99
CA ILE A 143 -7.19 -4.34 -1.72
C ILE A 143 -8.08 -3.68 -0.67
N LYS A 144 -8.82 -4.49 0.08
CA LYS A 144 -9.52 -4.02 1.27
C LYS A 144 -8.54 -3.95 2.45
N PRO A 145 -8.60 -2.92 3.31
CA PRO A 145 -8.12 -3.04 4.67
C PRO A 145 -8.82 -4.27 5.26
N CYS A 146 -8.08 -5.12 5.97
CA CYS A 146 -8.75 -6.19 6.69
C CYS A 146 -9.70 -5.51 7.66
N SER A 147 -11.00 -5.82 7.61
CA SER A 147 -11.98 -5.20 8.53
C SER A 147 -11.47 -5.40 9.95
N LEU A 148 -11.00 -4.30 10.55
CA LEU A 148 -10.23 -4.28 11.78
C LEU A 148 -11.05 -4.79 12.99
N MET A 149 -12.37 -4.82 12.85
CA MET A 149 -13.32 -5.27 13.87
C MET A 149 -13.56 -6.80 13.87
N ASN A 150 -13.25 -7.51 12.78
CA ASN A 150 -13.63 -8.92 12.58
C ASN A 150 -12.50 -9.75 11.95
N ILE A 151 -11.25 -9.49 12.31
CA ILE A 151 -10.17 -10.39 11.86
C ILE A 151 -10.25 -11.67 12.70
N PRO A 152 -10.59 -12.83 12.10
CA PRO A 152 -10.70 -14.06 12.87
C PRO A 152 -9.31 -14.45 13.40
N GLN A 153 -9.32 -15.11 14.56
CA GLN A 153 -8.12 -15.73 15.10
C GLN A 153 -7.40 -16.54 14.00
N PRO A 154 -6.08 -16.37 13.82
CA PRO A 154 -5.31 -17.23 12.93
C PRO A 154 -5.49 -18.68 13.36
N ARG A 155 -5.85 -19.55 12.41
CA ARG A 155 -5.97 -20.98 12.68
C ARG A 155 -4.57 -21.60 12.66
N ASP A 156 -4.37 -22.55 13.56
CA ASP A 156 -3.13 -23.31 13.63
C ASP A 156 -2.77 -23.95 12.29
N ASP A 157 -1.47 -24.03 12.03
CA ASP A 157 -0.87 -24.69 10.87
C ASP A 157 -1.35 -24.16 9.51
N LYS A 158 -1.79 -22.90 9.47
CA LYS A 158 -2.12 -22.19 8.22
C LYS A 158 -0.98 -21.29 7.76
N THR A 159 -1.04 -20.95 6.48
CA THR A 159 -0.20 -19.93 5.87
C THR A 159 -1.02 -18.68 5.64
N TYR A 160 -0.50 -17.52 6.07
CA TYR A 160 -1.12 -16.23 5.86
C TYR A 160 -0.19 -15.28 5.11
N VAL A 161 -0.76 -14.38 4.31
CA VAL A 161 -0.05 -13.20 3.82
C VAL A 161 -0.02 -12.17 4.95
N MET A 162 1.18 -11.68 5.26
CA MET A 162 1.40 -10.62 6.25
C MET A 162 2.34 -9.54 5.72
N TYR A 163 2.48 -8.48 6.49
CA TYR A 163 3.19 -7.27 6.11
C TYR A 163 4.06 -6.76 7.28
N HIS A 164 5.28 -6.33 6.95
CA HIS A 164 6.23 -5.72 7.87
C HIS A 164 6.63 -4.32 7.37
N GLY A 165 6.30 -3.27 8.11
CA GLY A 165 6.78 -1.92 7.81
C GLY A 165 8.14 -1.65 8.42
N THR A 166 9.06 -1.11 7.63
CA THR A 166 10.43 -0.80 8.08
C THR A 166 11.06 0.29 7.21
N THR A 167 12.30 0.70 7.51
CA THR A 167 13.03 1.69 6.70
C THR A 167 13.65 1.05 5.45
N SER A 168 14.00 1.84 4.42
CA SER A 168 14.68 1.29 3.23
C SER A 168 15.98 0.59 3.57
N ARG A 169 16.76 1.12 4.52
CA ARG A 169 17.99 0.50 5.01
C ARG A 169 17.74 -0.87 5.63
N ASN A 170 16.75 -0.97 6.51
CA ASN A 170 16.41 -2.24 7.16
C ASN A 170 15.83 -3.24 6.16
N ALA A 171 15.00 -2.79 5.22
CA ALA A 171 14.49 -3.63 4.14
C ALA A 171 15.62 -4.22 3.29
N GLN A 172 16.67 -3.46 2.99
CA GLN A 172 17.86 -3.97 2.30
C GLN A 172 18.58 -5.04 3.12
N ARG A 173 18.75 -4.81 4.44
CA ARG A 173 19.37 -5.81 5.33
C ARG A 173 18.53 -7.10 5.40
N ILE A 174 17.21 -6.98 5.49
CA ILE A 174 16.30 -8.14 5.51
C ILE A 174 16.34 -8.88 4.19
N ARG A 175 16.48 -8.16 3.06
CA ARG A 175 16.66 -8.78 1.75
C ARG A 175 17.92 -9.64 1.68
N THR A 176 19.03 -9.19 2.25
CA THR A 176 20.32 -9.89 2.18
C THR A 176 20.47 -10.99 3.22
N SER A 177 19.92 -10.78 4.41
CA SER A 177 20.23 -11.61 5.59
C SER A 177 19.00 -12.29 6.19
N GLY A 178 17.82 -12.10 5.59
CA GLY A 178 16.54 -12.57 6.14
C GLY A 178 16.07 -11.73 7.33
N PHE A 179 14.90 -12.10 7.86
CA PHE A 179 14.40 -11.54 9.11
C PHE A 179 15.24 -12.04 10.29
N GLN A 180 15.42 -11.17 11.28
CA GLN A 180 16.00 -11.52 12.57
C GLN A 180 14.98 -11.17 13.66
N GLN A 181 14.96 -11.96 14.72
CA GLN A 181 14.14 -11.67 15.88
C GLN A 181 14.57 -10.33 16.50
N SER A 182 13.62 -9.50 16.92
CA SER A 182 13.93 -8.42 17.85
C SER A 182 14.34 -9.01 19.20
N ALA A 183 15.17 -8.28 19.96
CA ALA A 183 15.56 -8.70 21.31
C ALA A 183 14.40 -8.64 22.32
N ASP A 184 13.42 -7.77 22.09
CA ASP A 184 12.19 -7.65 22.89
C ASP A 184 11.07 -6.97 22.05
N GLY A 185 9.89 -6.84 22.64
CA GLY A 185 8.72 -6.14 22.13
C GLY A 185 7.50 -6.48 22.96
N MET A 186 6.30 -5.98 22.66
CA MET A 186 5.09 -6.24 23.48
C MET A 186 4.84 -7.73 23.80
N LEU A 187 5.22 -8.62 22.86
CA LEU A 187 5.08 -10.08 22.94
C LEU A 187 6.42 -10.80 23.14
N GLY A 188 7.49 -10.08 23.49
CA GLY A 188 8.83 -10.64 23.66
C GLY A 188 9.61 -10.68 22.35
N PRO A 189 10.71 -11.44 22.30
CA PRO A 189 11.54 -11.58 21.11
C PRO A 189 10.77 -12.23 19.96
N GLY A 190 10.98 -11.73 18.74
CA GLY A 190 10.39 -12.30 17.54
C GLY A 190 10.31 -11.31 16.38
N VAL A 191 9.62 -11.73 15.31
CA VAL A 191 9.36 -10.88 14.14
C VAL A 191 7.92 -10.42 14.15
N TYR A 192 7.72 -9.10 14.23
CA TYR A 192 6.40 -8.48 14.32
C TYR A 192 5.81 -8.23 12.94
N LEU A 193 4.59 -8.74 12.72
CA LEU A 193 3.88 -8.73 11.46
C LEU A 193 2.41 -8.36 11.64
N SER A 194 1.84 -7.76 10.61
CA SER A 194 0.42 -7.43 10.53
C SER A 194 -0.22 -8.14 9.34
N ARG A 195 -1.43 -8.71 9.49
CA ARG A 195 -2.23 -9.14 8.32
C ARG A 195 -2.83 -7.95 7.57
N ASP A 196 -2.76 -6.76 8.15
CA ASP A 196 -3.18 -5.50 7.54
C ASP A 196 -1.99 -4.72 6.95
N LEU A 197 -2.06 -4.48 5.63
CA LEU A 197 -1.06 -3.72 4.87
C LEU A 197 -1.01 -2.24 5.29
N GLN A 198 -2.17 -1.63 5.53
CA GLN A 198 -2.24 -0.21 5.90
C GLN A 198 -1.59 0.01 7.27
N LYS A 199 -1.87 -0.86 8.26
CA LYS A 199 -1.18 -0.86 9.56
C LYS A 199 0.34 -0.93 9.35
N ALA A 200 0.81 -1.92 8.59
CA ALA A 200 2.24 -2.10 8.35
C ALA A 200 2.87 -0.87 7.66
N SER A 201 2.19 -0.24 6.71
CA SER A 201 2.70 0.93 5.98
C SER A 201 2.95 2.17 6.84
N ARG A 202 2.40 2.22 8.05
CA ARG A 202 2.61 3.33 9.00
C ARG A 202 3.94 3.23 9.74
N TYR A 203 4.63 2.09 9.65
CA TYR A 203 5.86 1.87 10.39
C TYR A 203 7.11 2.14 9.53
N PRO A 204 8.17 2.73 10.14
CA PRO A 204 8.20 3.20 11.53
C PRO A 204 7.36 4.48 11.73
N ILE A 205 6.73 4.57 12.92
CA ILE A 205 5.95 5.76 13.32
C ILE A 205 6.90 6.96 13.39
N ASP A 206 6.42 8.14 13.00
CA ASP A 206 7.18 9.40 12.96
C ASP A 206 8.42 9.41 12.04
N HIS A 207 8.57 8.39 11.19
CA HIS A 207 9.62 8.32 10.17
C HIS A 207 9.17 8.95 8.84
N PRO A 208 10.04 9.56 8.02
CA PRO A 208 9.60 10.14 6.74
C PRO A 208 8.97 9.11 5.79
N GLU A 209 7.82 9.46 5.18
CA GLU A 209 7.07 8.56 4.29
C GLU A 209 7.94 8.01 3.15
N TYR A 210 8.82 8.84 2.58
CA TYR A 210 9.69 8.46 1.46
C TYR A 210 10.69 7.35 1.77
N ASP A 211 10.91 7.03 3.05
CA ASP A 211 11.84 5.97 3.47
C ASP A 211 11.13 4.75 4.08
N ARG A 212 9.79 4.71 4.10
CA ARG A 212 9.00 3.58 4.65
C ARG A 212 8.75 2.48 3.63
N VAL A 213 9.41 1.35 3.76
CA VAL A 213 9.21 0.16 2.93
C VAL A 213 8.33 -0.85 3.65
N VAL A 214 7.35 -1.41 2.94
CA VAL A 214 6.60 -2.57 3.43
C VAL A 214 7.09 -3.84 2.78
N ILE A 215 7.49 -4.82 3.58
CA ILE A 215 7.86 -6.16 3.14
C ILE A 215 6.61 -7.03 3.22
N LYS A 216 6.20 -7.58 2.08
CA LYS A 216 5.10 -8.54 1.99
C LYS A 216 5.66 -9.95 2.09
N VAL A 217 5.05 -10.77 2.94
CA VAL A 217 5.55 -12.11 3.27
C VAL A 217 4.43 -13.15 3.30
N THR A 218 4.76 -14.41 3.06
CA THR A 218 3.97 -15.58 3.47
C THR A 218 4.51 -16.10 4.81
N VAL A 219 3.62 -16.44 5.74
CA VAL A 219 4.00 -16.89 7.09
C VAL A 219 3.30 -18.20 7.41
N LYS A 220 4.07 -19.24 7.73
CA LYS A 220 3.56 -20.51 8.28
C LYS A 220 3.39 -20.36 9.79
N VAL A 221 2.18 -20.06 10.26
CA VAL A 221 1.96 -19.61 11.66
C VAL A 221 2.16 -20.70 12.70
N GLY A 222 2.13 -21.98 12.32
CA GLY A 222 2.29 -23.09 13.26
C GLY A 222 1.24 -23.05 14.37
N LYS A 223 1.64 -23.34 15.61
CA LYS A 223 0.75 -23.22 16.78
C LYS A 223 0.60 -21.77 17.22
N VAL A 224 -0.64 -21.29 17.32
CA VAL A 224 -0.96 -19.90 17.63
C VAL A 224 -1.49 -19.78 19.06
N VAL A 225 -0.92 -18.87 19.85
CA VAL A 225 -1.48 -18.46 21.14
C VAL A 225 -2.13 -17.10 21.05
N VAL A 226 -3.28 -16.94 21.72
CA VAL A 226 -3.97 -15.65 21.84
C VAL A 226 -3.44 -14.91 23.08
N ILE A 227 -2.96 -13.68 22.90
CA ILE A 227 -2.52 -12.79 23.96
C ILE A 227 -3.47 -11.58 23.98
N ASN A 228 -4.51 -11.65 24.81
CA ASN A 228 -5.66 -10.73 24.75
C ASN A 228 -5.67 -9.65 25.84
N ARG A 229 -4.64 -9.55 26.68
CA ARG A 229 -4.56 -8.54 27.75
C ARG A 229 -3.14 -8.28 28.20
N GLN A 230 -2.89 -7.10 28.75
CA GLN A 230 -1.59 -6.77 29.34
C GLN A 230 -1.36 -7.64 30.57
N GLY A 231 -0.12 -8.11 30.76
CA GLY A 231 0.23 -9.04 31.82
C GLY A 231 -0.30 -10.47 31.58
N HIS A 232 -0.61 -10.85 30.34
CA HIS A 232 -0.98 -12.24 30.04
C HIS A 232 0.17 -13.19 30.47
N PRO A 233 -0.10 -14.34 31.12
CA PRO A 233 0.95 -15.22 31.66
C PRO A 233 1.99 -15.66 30.62
N LEU A 234 1.54 -15.83 29.37
CA LEU A 234 2.37 -16.22 28.24
C LEU A 234 2.86 -15.05 27.38
N GLN A 235 2.59 -13.78 27.75
CA GLN A 235 2.81 -12.60 26.90
C GLN A 235 4.22 -12.55 26.31
N LYS A 236 5.24 -12.91 27.11
CA LYS A 236 6.66 -12.88 26.69
C LYS A 236 7.31 -14.27 26.58
N THR A 237 6.61 -15.33 26.97
CA THR A 237 7.18 -16.68 27.19
C THR A 237 6.49 -17.78 26.38
N TRP A 238 5.52 -17.43 25.53
CA TRP A 238 4.75 -18.36 24.71
C TRP A 238 5.61 -19.30 23.86
N HIS A 239 6.74 -18.83 23.32
CA HIS A 239 7.64 -19.66 22.52
C HIS A 239 8.24 -20.82 23.33
N ALA A 240 8.55 -20.61 24.61
CA ALA A 240 9.04 -21.65 25.52
C ALA A 240 7.97 -22.70 25.85
N HIS A 241 6.69 -22.38 25.60
CA HIS A 241 5.56 -23.28 25.79
C HIS A 241 5.13 -23.97 24.48
N GLY A 242 5.99 -23.93 23.44
CA GLY A 242 5.79 -24.65 22.19
C GLY A 242 4.86 -23.98 21.19
N TYR A 243 4.56 -22.69 21.36
CA TYR A 243 3.85 -21.89 20.37
C TYR A 243 4.82 -21.26 19.37
N ASP A 244 4.39 -21.16 18.11
CA ASP A 244 5.19 -20.61 17.01
C ASP A 244 4.84 -19.15 16.71
N THR A 245 3.60 -18.76 17.02
CA THR A 245 3.08 -17.41 16.84
C THR A 245 2.29 -16.96 18.06
N ALA A 246 2.60 -15.77 18.59
CA ALA A 246 1.69 -15.05 19.47
C ALA A 246 0.83 -14.07 18.66
N TRP A 247 -0.48 -14.08 18.89
CA TRP A 247 -1.44 -13.21 18.23
C TRP A 247 -2.20 -12.36 19.24
N VAL A 248 -2.24 -11.06 18.99
CA VAL A 248 -3.02 -10.08 19.74
C VAL A 248 -4.30 -9.78 18.97
N PRO A 249 -5.49 -10.04 19.54
CA PRO A 249 -6.75 -9.70 18.91
C PRO A 249 -6.95 -8.19 18.75
N PRO A 250 -7.76 -7.76 17.77
CA PRO A 250 -8.23 -6.39 17.73
C PRO A 250 -8.98 -6.00 19.00
N ASN A 251 -8.91 -4.71 19.36
CA ASN A 251 -9.66 -4.07 20.45
C ASN A 251 -9.54 -4.72 21.84
N CYS A 252 -8.52 -5.53 22.09
CA CYS A 252 -8.31 -6.15 23.41
C CYS A 252 -7.49 -5.28 24.38
N GLY A 253 -7.28 -4.00 24.05
CA GLY A 253 -6.54 -3.03 24.89
C GLY A 253 -5.02 -3.18 24.89
N MET A 254 -4.45 -4.12 24.13
CA MET A 254 -3.01 -4.35 24.06
C MET A 254 -2.25 -3.32 23.21
N VAL A 255 -2.83 -2.93 22.07
CA VAL A 255 -2.22 -2.01 21.09
C VAL A 255 -3.04 -0.74 21.04
N LYS A 256 -2.40 0.44 21.13
CA LYS A 256 -3.09 1.75 21.13
C LYS A 256 -4.02 1.96 19.93
N SER A 257 -3.66 1.41 18.77
CA SER A 257 -4.48 1.51 17.56
C SER A 257 -5.70 0.60 17.56
N GLY A 258 -5.82 -0.33 18.52
CA GLY A 258 -6.87 -1.35 18.53
C GLY A 258 -6.69 -2.44 17.46
N LEU A 259 -5.60 -2.42 16.71
CA LEU A 259 -5.36 -3.34 15.60
C LEU A 259 -4.56 -4.57 16.06
N GLU A 260 -4.85 -5.71 15.44
CA GLU A 260 -4.15 -6.97 15.74
C GLU A 260 -2.64 -6.90 15.55
N GLU A 261 -1.92 -7.82 16.18
CA GLU A 261 -0.47 -7.97 16.00
C GLU A 261 -0.08 -9.44 16.05
N ASN A 262 0.87 -9.84 15.20
CA ASN A 262 1.43 -11.19 15.21
C ASN A 262 2.92 -11.08 15.53
N CYS A 263 3.42 -11.93 16.43
CA CYS A 263 4.84 -12.08 16.70
C CYS A 263 5.25 -13.52 16.42
N ILE A 264 6.15 -13.71 15.46
CA ILE A 264 6.59 -15.01 14.97
C ILE A 264 7.94 -15.31 15.62
N TRP A 265 8.05 -16.51 16.21
CA TRP A 265 9.26 -16.88 16.95
C TRP A 265 10.42 -17.13 15.98
N ASP A 266 10.25 -18.09 15.08
CA ASP A 266 11.30 -18.52 14.16
C ASP A 266 11.20 -17.80 12.79
N PRO A 267 12.17 -16.94 12.43
CA PRO A 267 12.16 -16.24 11.14
C PRO A 267 12.14 -17.16 9.92
N ARG A 268 12.56 -18.44 10.04
CA ARG A 268 12.51 -19.42 8.94
C ARG A 268 11.09 -19.76 8.49
N ARG A 269 10.09 -19.39 9.28
CA ARG A 269 8.66 -19.53 8.95
C ARG A 269 8.14 -18.43 8.03
N ILE A 270 8.97 -17.44 7.73
CA ILE A 270 8.63 -16.24 6.96
C ILE A 270 9.33 -16.29 5.61
N GLU A 271 8.56 -16.23 4.54
CA GLU A 271 9.06 -16.20 3.17
C GLU A 271 8.73 -14.83 2.55
N ILE A 272 9.76 -14.17 2.00
CA ILE A 272 9.61 -12.84 1.41
C ILE A 272 9.04 -12.96 0.00
N ILE A 273 7.90 -12.31 -0.23
CA ILE A 273 7.25 -12.24 -1.54
C ILE A 273 7.73 -11.01 -2.31
N ASN A 274 7.67 -9.82 -1.69
CA ASN A 274 7.98 -8.56 -2.36
C ASN A 274 8.28 -7.42 -1.38
N PHE A 275 8.90 -6.36 -1.89
CA PHE A 275 9.13 -5.09 -1.22
C PHE A 275 8.29 -4.00 -1.89
N ILE A 276 7.41 -3.36 -1.12
CA ILE A 276 6.56 -2.26 -1.55
C ILE A 276 7.24 -0.98 -1.06
N LYS A 277 7.88 -0.25 -1.97
CA LYS A 277 8.51 1.04 -1.68
C LYS A 277 7.49 2.17 -1.85
N PRO A 278 7.60 3.27 -1.09
CA PRO A 278 6.95 4.52 -1.47
C PRO A 278 7.55 5.00 -2.79
N LEU A 279 6.81 5.79 -3.57
CA LEU A 279 7.43 6.42 -4.73
C LEU A 279 8.57 7.33 -4.26
N PRO A 280 9.71 7.37 -4.98
CA PRO A 280 10.74 8.34 -4.68
C PRO A 280 10.13 9.74 -4.78
N VAL A 281 10.20 10.50 -3.69
CA VAL A 281 10.05 11.96 -3.76
C VAL A 281 11.33 12.42 -4.45
N PRO A 282 11.30 12.93 -5.70
CA PRO A 282 12.52 13.41 -6.32
C PRO A 282 13.12 14.52 -5.43
N PRO A 283 14.46 14.68 -5.44
CA PRO A 283 15.11 15.75 -4.70
C PRO A 283 14.39 17.07 -5.00
N GLN A 284 14.24 17.93 -3.99
CA GLN A 284 13.83 19.31 -4.24
C GLN A 284 14.79 19.90 -5.27
N CYS A 285 14.36 19.96 -6.54
CA CYS A 285 15.09 20.71 -7.53
C CYS A 285 14.93 22.16 -7.09
N GLY A 286 16.00 22.72 -6.54
CA GLY A 286 16.10 24.15 -6.28
C GLY A 286 15.64 24.91 -7.51
N ALA A 287 14.93 26.00 -7.26
CA ALA A 287 14.42 26.91 -8.27
C ALA A 287 15.56 27.34 -9.20
N TRP A 288 15.69 26.69 -10.35
CA TRP A 288 16.38 27.26 -11.49
C TRP A 288 15.33 28.02 -12.27
N GLY A 289 15.32 29.34 -12.05
CA GLY A 289 14.65 30.26 -12.95
C GLY A 289 15.26 30.10 -14.34
N TYR A 290 14.42 29.82 -15.31
CA TYR A 290 14.75 30.04 -16.70
C TYR A 290 14.10 31.36 -17.11
N GLN A 291 14.94 32.31 -17.49
CA GLN A 291 14.58 33.49 -18.27
C GLN A 291 14.00 33.07 -19.62
#